data_AF-A0A933KLU7-F1
#
_entry.id   AF-A0A933KLU7-F1
#
_cell.length_a   1.000
_cell.length_b   1.000
_cell.length_c   1.000
_cell.angle_alpha   90.00
_cell.angle_beta   90.00
_cell.angle_gamma   90.00
#
_symmetry.space_group_name_H-M   'P 1'
#
loop_
_entity.id
_entity.type
_entity.pdbx_description
1 polymer ?
#
loop_
_entity_poly.entity_id
_entity_poly.type
_entity_poly.pdbx_seq_one_letter_code
_entity_poly.pdbx_strand_id
1 'polypeptide(L)'
;MSTEVVEHDHPTNRYFIWTAAVLAGFTALEASTYWVDFGSFATPLLLTLMTIKFFVILLVFMHLKYDSKLFGVMFYIGLGLALGVYIAALCTFQFFAR
;
A
#
# COMPACT_ATOMS: atom_id res chain seq x y z
N MET A 1 28.00 23.12 -26.80
CA MET A 1 26.94 23.04 -27.81
C MET A 1 26.08 21.84 -27.44
N SER A 2 24.87 22.14 -26.97
CA SER A 2 23.71 21.31 -26.68
C SER A 2 23.86 20.03 -25.85
N THR A 3 23.38 20.16 -24.61
CA THR A 3 22.84 19.13 -23.73
C THR A 3 21.96 18.13 -24.51
N GLU A 4 22.42 16.90 -24.69
CA GLU A 4 21.54 15.78 -25.04
C GLU A 4 20.85 15.30 -23.77
N VAL A 5 19.72 15.95 -23.46
CA VAL A 5 18.73 15.37 -22.55
C VAL A 5 18.07 14.25 -23.36
N VAL A 6 18.64 13.05 -23.32
CA VAL A 6 18.10 11.89 -24.02
C VAL A 6 16.73 11.58 -23.42
N GLU A 7 15.71 11.99 -24.16
CA GLU A 7 14.30 11.76 -23.94
C GLU A 7 14.02 10.26 -24.09
N HIS A 8 14.33 9.49 -23.06
CA HIS A 8 13.88 8.10 -22.97
C HIS A 8 12.43 8.08 -22.50
N ASP A 9 11.54 8.23 -23.48
CA ASP A 9 10.13 7.88 -23.41
C ASP A 9 9.98 6.40 -23.01
N HIS A 10 9.96 6.14 -21.70
CA HIS A 10 9.44 4.91 -21.11
C HIS A 10 7.96 5.16 -20.74
N PRO A 11 7.01 4.99 -21.66
CA PRO A 11 5.58 5.27 -21.42
C PRO A 11 4.97 4.36 -20.35
N THR A 12 5.63 3.25 -19.99
CA THR A 12 5.23 2.42 -18.84
C THR A 12 5.74 2.98 -17.51
N ASN A 13 6.92 3.61 -17.47
CA ASN A 13 7.65 3.94 -16.24
C ASN A 13 7.12 5.19 -15.52
N ARG A 14 6.54 6.14 -16.26
CA ARG A 14 6.03 7.40 -15.69
C ARG A 14 4.91 7.18 -14.66
N TYR A 15 4.04 6.19 -14.88
CA TYR A 15 2.97 5.85 -13.94
C TYR A 15 3.53 5.24 -12.64
N PHE A 16 4.48 4.30 -12.73
CA PHE A 16 5.12 3.71 -11.55
C PHE A 16 5.91 4.75 -10.76
N ILE A 17 6.67 5.63 -11.44
CA ILE A 17 7.41 6.72 -10.81
C ILE A 17 6.47 7.69 -10.10
N TRP A 18 5.34 8.05 -10.73
CA TRP A 18 4.38 8.97 -10.13
C TRP A 18 3.71 8.36 -8.89
N THR A 19 3.34 7.07 -8.93
CA THR A 19 2.84 6.38 -7.74
C THR A 19 3.92 6.22 -6.66
N ALA A 20 5.17 5.93 -7.03
CA ALA A 20 6.29 5.92 -6.09
C ALA A 20 6.43 7.26 -5.37
N ALA A 21 6.31 8.37 -6.11
CA ALA A 21 6.37 9.71 -5.57
C ALA A 21 5.18 10.01 -4.63
N VAL A 22 3.96 9.59 -4.96
CA VAL A 22 2.79 9.70 -4.07
C VAL A 22 3.00 8.88 -2.79
N LEU A 23 3.54 7.66 -2.93
CA LEU A 23 3.83 6.77 -1.80
C LEU A 23 4.91 7.36 -0.88
N ALA A 24 5.94 7.95 -1.47
CA ALA A 24 6.98 8.68 -0.75
C ALA A 24 6.40 9.91 -0.04
N GLY A 25 5.48 10.65 -0.69
CA GLY A 25 4.74 11.76 -0.08
C GLY A 25 3.90 11.33 1.11
N PHE A 26 3.18 10.21 1.02
CA PHE A 26 2.44 9.62 2.15
C PHE A 26 3.36 9.23 3.31
N THR A 27 4.56 8.72 3.00
CA THR A 27 5.57 8.36 4.00
C THR A 27 6.17 9.59 4.68
N ALA A 28 6.41 10.65 3.91
CA ALA A 28 6.87 11.93 4.43
C ALA A 28 5.81 12.59 5.30
N LEU A 29 4.53 12.50 4.90
CA LEU A 29 3.39 12.99 5.69
C LEU A 29 3.30 12.24 7.03
N GLU A 30 3.41 10.91 7.02
CA GLU A 30 3.47 10.08 8.23
C GLU A 30 4.63 10.50 9.15
N ALA A 31 5.85 10.60 8.60
CA ALA A 31 7.02 11.02 9.36
C ALA A 31 6.90 12.45 9.90
N SER A 32 6.21 13.35 9.18
CA SER A 32 5.96 14.71 9.64
C SER A 32 4.91 14.79 10.75
N THR A 33 3.96 13.85 10.80
CA THR A 33 2.99 13.71 11.90
C THR A 33 3.68 13.31 13.21
N TYR A 34 4.90 12.75 13.16
CA TYR A 34 5.71 12.52 14.36
C TYR A 34 6.26 13.85 14.94
N TRP A 35 6.45 14.86 14.10
CA TRP A 35 6.94 16.17 14.51
C TRP A 35 5.83 17.13 14.93
N VAL A 36 4.59 16.91 14.47
CA VAL A 36 3.40 17.67 14.84
C VAL A 36 2.45 16.73 15.58
N ASP A 37 2.42 16.84 16.92
CA ASP A 37 1.59 15.96 17.75
C ASP A 37 0.10 16.26 17.56
N PHE A 38 -0.59 15.40 16.79
CA PHE A 38 -2.04 15.43 16.61
C PHE A 38 -2.80 14.71 17.74
N GLY A 39 -2.16 14.48 18.90
CA GLY A 39 -2.76 13.79 20.05
C GLY A 39 -3.35 12.43 19.68
N SER A 40 -4.48 12.08 20.31
CA SER A 40 -5.16 10.77 20.15
C SER A 40 -5.61 10.44 18.72
N PHE A 41 -5.58 11.40 17.79
CA PHE A 41 -5.95 11.19 16.39
C PHE A 41 -4.81 10.68 15.52
N ALA A 42 -3.56 10.75 16.00
CA ALA A 42 -2.41 10.21 15.30
C ALA A 42 -2.55 8.69 15.08
N THR A 43 -2.92 7.94 16.11
CA THR A 43 -3.02 6.47 16.04
C THR A 43 -3.93 5.94 14.90
N PRO A 44 -5.20 6.37 14.77
CA PRO A 44 -6.05 5.91 13.66
C PRO A 44 -5.59 6.46 12.30
N LEU A 45 -5.02 7.66 12.26
CA LEU A 45 -4.49 8.25 11.03
C LEU A 45 -3.30 7.45 10.49
N LEU A 46 -2.30 7.13 11.33
CA LEU A 46 -1.16 6.32 10.93
C LEU A 46 -1.58 4.93 10.45
N LEU A 47 -2.53 4.28 11.13
CA LEU A 47 -3.07 2.98 10.72
C LEU A 47 -3.79 3.04 9.36
N THR A 48 -4.50 4.15 9.10
CA THR A 48 -5.17 4.41 7.83
C THR A 48 -4.16 4.64 6.71
N LEU A 49 -3.12 5.46 6.95
CA LEU A 49 -2.04 5.70 5.98
C LEU A 49 -1.30 4.41 5.63
N MET A 50 -1.00 3.55 6.61
CA MET A 50 -0.40 2.23 6.38
C MET A 50 -1.27 1.33 5.50
N THR A 51 -2.58 1.29 5.78
CA THR A 51 -3.53 0.51 4.98
C THR A 51 -3.59 1.02 3.53
N ILE A 52 -3.72 2.33 3.34
CA ILE A 52 -3.76 2.95 2.00
C ILE A 52 -2.46 2.64 1.24
N LYS A 53 -1.32 2.84 1.89
CA LYS A 53 0.00 2.61 1.31
C LYS A 53 0.16 1.14 0.88
N PHE A 54 -0.31 0.20 1.69
CA PHE A 54 -0.36 -1.23 1.35
C PHE A 54 -1.18 -1.48 0.07
N PHE A 55 -2.41 -0.96 -0.01
CA PHE A 55 -3.24 -1.12 -1.22
C PHE A 55 -2.62 -0.49 -2.47
N VAL A 56 -2.02 0.70 -2.35
CA VAL A 56 -1.34 1.35 -3.47
C VAL A 56 -0.17 0.51 -3.97
N ILE A 57 0.61 -0.09 -3.07
CA ILE A 57 1.70 -1.02 -3.43
C ILE A 57 1.14 -2.27 -4.14
N LEU A 58 0.04 -2.84 -3.65
CA LEU A 58 -0.58 -4.03 -4.27
C LEU A 58 -1.12 -3.79 -5.69
N LEU A 59 -1.72 -2.62 -5.90
CA LEU A 59 -2.38 -2.29 -7.16
C LEU A 59 -1.38 -1.77 -8.22
N VAL A 60 -0.30 -1.13 -7.77
CA VAL A 60 0.65 -0.45 -8.66
C VAL A 60 2.02 -1.09 -8.70
N PHE A 61 2.60 -1.52 -7.58
CA PHE A 61 3.95 -2.11 -7.56
C PHE A 61 3.95 -3.62 -7.74
N MET A 62 2.93 -4.31 -7.21
CA MET A 62 2.56 -5.62 -7.74
C MET A 62 1.81 -5.35 -9.05
N HIS A 63 2.33 -5.91 -10.13
CA HIS A 63 1.94 -5.70 -11.52
C HIS A 63 0.47 -6.09 -11.83
N LEU A 64 -0.52 -5.97 -10.93
CA LEU A 64 -1.85 -6.58 -11.07
C LEU A 64 -2.72 -6.00 -12.18
N LYS A 65 -2.53 -4.71 -12.46
CA LYS A 65 -3.22 -4.04 -13.55
C LYS A 65 -2.58 -4.35 -14.92
N TYR A 66 -1.34 -4.81 -14.94
CA TYR A 66 -0.52 -4.98 -16.15
C TYR A 66 -0.07 -6.43 -16.38
N ASP A 67 -0.27 -7.34 -15.42
CA ASP A 67 0.00 -8.78 -15.50
C ASP A 67 -1.27 -9.60 -15.74
N SER A 68 -1.07 -10.86 -16.11
CA SER A 68 -2.11 -11.87 -16.23
C SER A 68 -2.95 -11.98 -14.95
N LYS A 69 -4.28 -12.16 -15.10
CA LYS A 69 -5.26 -12.30 -13.99
C LYS A 69 -4.85 -13.32 -12.91
N LEU A 70 -3.94 -14.25 -13.21
CA LEU A 70 -3.47 -15.30 -12.33
C LEU A 70 -2.80 -14.77 -11.06
N PHE A 71 -1.92 -13.76 -11.17
CA PHE A 71 -1.27 -13.13 -10.02
C PHE A 71 -2.27 -12.38 -9.13
N GLY A 72 -3.32 -11.81 -9.72
CA GLY A 72 -4.40 -11.15 -9.00
C GLY A 72 -5.23 -12.12 -8.19
N VAL A 73 -5.62 -13.23 -8.82
CA VAL A 73 -6.41 -14.27 -8.17
C VAL A 73 -5.65 -14.88 -6.99
N MET A 74 -4.37 -15.25 -7.15
CA MET A 74 -3.57 -15.80 -6.05
C MET A 74 -3.43 -14.83 -4.88
N PHE A 75 -3.21 -13.53 -5.16
CA PHE A 75 -3.11 -12.52 -4.12
C PHE A 75 -4.44 -12.32 -3.37
N TYR A 76 -5.57 -12.23 -4.09
CA TYR A 76 -6.90 -12.09 -3.48
C TYR A 76 -7.29 -13.33 -2.65
N ILE A 77 -6.92 -14.54 -3.09
CA ILE A 77 -7.10 -15.77 -2.29
C ILE A 77 -6.27 -15.69 -1.01
N GLY A 78 -5.01 -15.24 -1.09
CA GLY A 78 -4.16 -15.01 0.09
C GLY A 78 -4.73 -13.97 1.06
N LEU A 79 -5.25 -12.85 0.54
CA LEU A 79 -5.89 -11.81 1.34
C LEU A 79 -7.18 -12.32 2.03
N GLY A 80 -8.01 -13.05 1.29
CA GLY A 80 -9.22 -13.68 1.82
C GLY A 80 -8.90 -14.75 2.87
N LEU A 81 -7.86 -15.55 2.65
CA LEU A 81 -7.37 -16.53 3.61
C LEU A 81 -6.86 -15.85 4.89
N ALA A 82 -6.09 -14.77 4.75
CA ALA A 82 -5.56 -14.02 5.89
C ALA A 82 -6.69 -13.41 6.75
N LEU A 83 -7.69 -12.78 6.11
CA LEU A 83 -8.90 -12.28 6.78
C LEU A 83 -9.70 -13.42 7.42
N GLY A 84 -9.87 -14.53 6.70
CA GLY A 84 -10.60 -15.70 7.19
C GLY A 84 -9.94 -16.32 8.42
N VAL A 85 -8.63 -16.55 8.39
CA VAL A 85 -7.84 -17.03 9.53
C VAL A 85 -7.89 -16.03 10.69
N TYR A 86 -7.80 -14.73 10.41
CA TYR A 86 -7.86 -13.71 11.45
C TYR A 86 -9.23 -13.69 12.16
N ILE A 87 -10.33 -13.75 11.39
CA ILE A 87 -11.69 -13.83 11.94
C ILE A 87 -11.88 -15.15 12.69
N ALA A 88 -11.40 -16.27 12.16
CA ALA A 88 -11.48 -17.57 12.82
C ALA A 88 -10.73 -17.55 14.16
N ALA A 89 -9.52 -16.99 14.20
CA ALA A 89 -8.75 -16.82 15.43
C ALA A 89 -9.47 -15.91 16.43
N LEU A 90 -10.01 -14.76 16.00
CA LEU A 90 -10.80 -13.89 16.87
C LEU A 90 -12.06 -14.58 17.39
N CYS A 91 -12.75 -15.38 16.58
CA CYS A 91 -13.92 -16.16 17.00
C CYS A 91 -13.53 -17.21 18.05
N THR A 92 -12.46 -17.96 17.82
CA THR A 92 -11.94 -18.95 18.78
C THR A 92 -11.54 -18.28 20.09
N PHE A 93 -10.77 -17.19 20.06
CA PHE A 93 -10.36 -16.50 21.29
C PHE A 93 -11.49 -15.73 21.97
N GLN A 94 -12.44 -15.10 21.26
CA GLN A 94 -13.61 -14.45 21.88
C GLN A 94 -14.57 -15.45 22.51
N PHE A 95 -14.75 -16.62 21.92
CA PHE A 95 -15.58 -17.67 22.48
C PHE A 95 -14.89 -18.43 23.62
N PHE A 96 -13.56 -18.45 23.66
CA PHE A 96 -12.78 -19.12 24.71
C PHE A 96 -12.32 -18.19 25.85
N ALA A 97 -12.30 -16.86 25.63
CA ALA A 97 -11.96 -15.85 26.64
C ALA A 97 -13.20 -15.24 27.34
N ARG A 98 -14.39 -15.79 27.10
CA ARG A 98 -15.62 -15.50 27.86
C ARG A 98 -15.94 -16.68 28.75
#